data_AF-A0A2V2EBQ3-F1
#
_entry.id   AF-A0A2V2EBQ3-F1
#
_cell.length_a   1.000
_cell.length_b   1.000
_cell.length_c   1.000
_cell.angle_alpha   90.00
_cell.angle_beta   90.00
_cell.angle_gamma   90.00
#
_symmetry.space_group_name_H-M   'P 1'
#
loop_
_entity.id
_entity.type
_entity.pdbx_description
1 polymer ?
#
loop_
_entity_poly.entity_id
_entity_poly.type
_entity_poly.pdbx_seq_one_letter_code
_entity_poly.pdbx_strand_id
1 'polypeptide(L)'
;MNNLNRQLLFANKQNYHIYIGERYTGKVDAHYHSFYHCTLLLNGDLSYFQQDQMLRMRPGDLLFTPIYCNHSLYIFSPDTSYFCLSFSAEMMDELVACFPKLKKDFSNLPPIIHMARHERERLVHLLYCLMDEQNTSADSPFQIGNMLVISALQLMVRDVYTTQLLDRKQPSESNYSAVISCIRYIEQHLADDIGTKDLVKVAALSQSSLYNAFKLHTGMPVRQYITQRRIQQSLRLLREGMSIADAAAAVGFQDFSTYYRNFVKCMGVSPSEVAKRLNRSLSKSSPDVPSHLNACIGCILCSAACKQKAISLVDKYPVVDTEKCIRCGECIGICVCGCIPVDPALLQSAPEPSEQ
;
A
#
# COMPACT_ATOMS: atom_id res chain seq x y z
N MET A 1 -3.59 -8.05 9.64
CA MET A 1 -3.38 -6.77 10.37
C MET A 1 -4.05 -5.64 9.60
N ASN A 2 -4.95 -4.87 10.23
CA ASN A 2 -5.68 -3.75 9.60
C ASN A 2 -4.75 -2.57 9.25
N ASN A 3 -5.06 -1.85 8.17
CA ASN A 3 -4.31 -0.68 7.67
C ASN A 3 -4.07 0.43 8.72
N LEU A 4 -4.92 0.56 9.74
CA LEU A 4 -4.73 1.54 10.82
C LEU A 4 -3.52 1.23 11.73
N ASN A 5 -3.12 -0.03 11.89
CA ASN A 5 -1.99 -0.38 12.76
C ASN A 5 -0.63 -0.16 12.09
N ARG A 6 -0.57 -0.07 10.76
CA ARG A 6 0.70 0.14 10.06
C ARG A 6 1.23 1.56 10.25
N GLN A 7 0.38 2.57 10.30
CA GLN A 7 0.83 3.96 10.55
C GLN A 7 1.47 4.17 11.95
N LEU A 8 1.30 3.21 12.86
CA LEU A 8 1.81 3.23 14.24
C LEU A 8 2.86 2.14 14.50
N LEU A 9 3.42 1.51 13.46
CA LEU A 9 4.34 0.36 13.59
C LEU A 9 5.50 0.60 14.57
N PHE A 10 5.93 1.86 14.72
CA PHE A 10 7.08 2.28 15.54
C PHE A 10 6.70 3.13 16.77
N ALA A 11 5.42 3.17 17.16
CA ALA A 11 4.93 4.04 18.24
C ALA A 11 5.61 3.79 19.61
N ASN A 12 6.25 2.63 19.80
CA ASN A 12 6.96 2.26 21.03
C ASN A 12 8.50 2.40 20.95
N LYS A 13 9.03 3.32 20.13
CA LYS A 13 10.49 3.53 19.93
C LYS A 13 11.26 2.35 19.31
N GLN A 14 10.56 1.39 18.70
CA GLN A 14 11.22 0.38 17.87
C GLN A 14 11.44 0.97 16.47
N ASN A 15 12.64 0.81 15.93
CA ASN A 15 12.99 1.33 14.59
C ASN A 15 12.66 0.33 13.46
N TYR A 16 12.21 -0.87 13.80
CA TYR A 16 11.91 -1.94 12.86
C TYR A 16 10.76 -2.82 13.34
N HIS A 17 10.21 -3.59 12.42
CA HIS A 17 9.28 -4.68 12.69
C HIS A 17 9.44 -5.75 11.61
N ILE A 18 9.53 -7.00 12.00
CA ILE A 18 9.67 -8.16 11.12
C ILE A 18 8.58 -9.19 11.41
N TYR A 19 8.09 -9.81 10.34
CA TYR A 19 7.24 -10.99 10.42
C TYR A 19 7.44 -11.90 9.21
N ILE A 20 7.03 -13.17 9.35
CA ILE A 20 6.85 -14.08 8.23
C ILE A 20 5.36 -14.13 7.92
N GLY A 21 5.00 -13.82 6.68
CA GLY A 21 3.67 -14.12 6.16
C GLY A 21 3.64 -15.57 5.71
N GLU A 22 2.77 -16.39 6.29
CA GLU A 22 2.53 -17.78 5.89
C GLU A 22 1.04 -18.09 5.93
N ARG A 23 0.63 -19.17 5.24
CA ARG A 23 -0.72 -19.76 5.33
C ARG A 23 -1.84 -18.75 5.09
N TYR A 24 -1.56 -17.78 4.23
CA TYR A 24 -2.46 -16.69 3.91
C TYR A 24 -2.60 -16.58 2.40
N THR A 25 -3.78 -16.95 1.89
CA THR A 25 -4.23 -16.55 0.56
C THR A 25 -5.01 -15.26 0.71
N GLY A 26 -4.58 -14.22 0.03
CA GLY A 26 -5.06 -12.92 0.41
C GLY A 26 -4.43 -11.75 -0.30
N LYS A 27 -5.01 -10.59 -0.07
CA LYS A 27 -4.51 -9.34 -0.59
C LYS A 27 -4.12 -8.49 0.59
N VAL A 28 -2.94 -7.90 0.46
CA VAL A 28 -2.59 -6.70 1.21
C VAL A 28 -3.02 -5.47 0.43
N ASP A 29 -3.94 -4.69 1.01
CA ASP A 29 -4.61 -3.59 0.32
C ASP A 29 -3.65 -2.60 -0.35
N ALA A 30 -4.10 -1.87 -1.38
CA ALA A 30 -3.30 -0.78 -1.92
C ALA A 30 -3.12 0.25 -0.81
N HIS A 31 -1.88 0.41 -0.37
CA HIS A 31 -1.56 1.24 0.76
C HIS A 31 -0.17 1.84 0.55
N TYR A 32 0.14 2.78 1.42
CA TYR A 32 1.46 3.32 1.55
C TYR A 32 1.70 3.59 3.02
N HIS A 33 2.95 3.78 3.38
CA HIS A 33 3.35 3.96 4.76
C HIS A 33 4.53 4.92 4.86
N SER A 34 4.69 5.51 6.05
CA SER A 34 5.77 6.44 6.38
C SER A 34 7.09 5.75 6.78
N PHE A 35 7.17 4.43 6.62
CA PHE A 35 8.36 3.61 6.85
C PHE A 35 8.82 2.92 5.57
N TYR A 36 10.05 2.41 5.53
CA TYR A 36 10.52 1.58 4.44
C TYR A 36 10.16 0.13 4.71
N HIS A 37 9.99 -0.68 3.68
CA HIS A 37 10.04 -2.13 3.88
C HIS A 37 10.72 -2.86 2.74
N CYS A 38 11.07 -4.10 3.00
CA CYS A 38 11.47 -5.05 1.99
C CYS A 38 10.73 -6.38 2.18
N THR A 39 10.53 -7.08 1.07
CA THR A 39 9.86 -8.38 1.00
C THR A 39 10.81 -9.38 0.36
N LEU A 40 11.10 -10.48 1.06
CA LEU A 40 11.86 -11.62 0.55
C LEU A 40 10.92 -12.82 0.41
N LEU A 41 10.67 -13.26 -0.82
CA LEU A 41 9.82 -14.42 -1.08
C LEU A 41 10.61 -15.71 -0.81
N LEU A 42 10.11 -16.59 0.06
CA LEU A 42 10.75 -17.88 0.39
C LEU A 42 10.18 -19.02 -0.45
N ASN A 43 8.86 -19.06 -0.58
CA ASN A 43 8.13 -20.08 -1.32
C ASN A 43 6.85 -19.51 -1.92
N GLY A 44 6.31 -20.16 -2.96
CA GLY A 44 5.03 -19.79 -3.59
C GLY A 44 5.15 -18.71 -4.68
N ASP A 45 4.07 -17.94 -4.85
CA ASP A 45 3.94 -16.91 -5.89
C ASP A 45 3.30 -15.66 -5.30
N LEU A 46 3.96 -14.53 -5.50
CA LEU A 46 3.54 -13.24 -5.00
C LEU A 46 3.58 -12.22 -6.14
N SER A 47 2.44 -11.58 -6.39
CA SER A 47 2.35 -10.43 -7.29
C SER A 47 2.36 -9.14 -6.50
N TYR A 48 3.35 -8.30 -6.77
CA TYR A 48 3.56 -7.01 -6.17
C TYR A 48 3.16 -5.92 -7.17
N PHE A 49 2.28 -5.00 -6.77
CA PHE A 49 1.90 -3.88 -7.63
C PHE A 49 2.46 -2.60 -7.07
N GLN A 50 3.20 -1.86 -7.89
CA GLN A 50 3.81 -0.58 -7.55
C GLN A 50 3.75 0.34 -8.77
N GLN A 51 3.28 1.58 -8.60
CA GLN A 51 3.25 2.59 -9.67
C GLN A 51 2.66 2.08 -11.02
N ASP A 52 1.51 1.39 -10.97
CA ASP A 52 0.82 0.77 -12.11
C ASP A 52 1.58 -0.37 -12.83
N GLN A 53 2.72 -0.80 -12.29
CA GLN A 53 3.45 -1.98 -12.76
C GLN A 53 3.16 -3.18 -11.87
N MET A 54 2.88 -4.33 -12.49
CA MET A 54 2.84 -5.62 -11.82
C MET A 54 4.22 -6.27 -11.88
N LEU A 55 4.78 -6.55 -10.71
CA LEU A 55 6.05 -7.24 -10.49
C LEU A 55 5.74 -8.62 -9.91
N ARG A 56 6.03 -9.69 -10.67
CA ARG A 56 5.83 -11.06 -10.20
C ARG A 56 7.12 -11.59 -9.60
N MET A 57 7.08 -11.94 -8.32
CA MET A 57 8.24 -12.44 -7.57
C MET A 57 8.33 -13.97 -7.64
N ARG A 58 9.56 -14.47 -7.65
CA ARG A 58 9.90 -15.90 -7.56
C ARG A 58 10.57 -16.21 -6.21
N PRO A 59 10.54 -17.46 -5.74
CA PRO A 59 11.29 -17.86 -4.54
C PRO A 59 12.75 -17.41 -4.60
N GLY A 60 13.15 -16.64 -3.59
CA GLY A 60 14.47 -16.01 -3.45
C GLY A 60 14.57 -14.59 -3.98
N ASP A 61 13.51 -14.03 -4.55
CA ASP A 61 13.45 -12.65 -4.98
C ASP A 61 13.24 -11.71 -3.80
N LEU A 62 13.93 -10.57 -3.86
CA LEU A 62 13.84 -9.48 -2.90
C LEU A 62 13.30 -8.23 -3.60
N LEU A 63 12.38 -7.54 -2.93
CA LEU A 63 11.83 -6.27 -3.39
C LEU A 63 11.89 -5.23 -2.27
N PHE A 64 12.30 -4.02 -2.60
CA PHE A 64 12.27 -2.85 -1.70
C PHE A 64 11.09 -1.95 -2.03
N THR A 65 10.53 -1.32 -1.00
CA THR A 65 9.44 -0.34 -1.18
C THR A 65 9.77 0.94 -0.43
N PRO A 66 9.80 2.08 -1.14
CA PRO A 66 10.08 3.36 -0.52
C PRO A 66 8.89 3.87 0.30
N ILE A 67 9.17 4.81 1.20
CA ILE A 67 8.13 5.52 1.96
C ILE A 67 7.15 6.21 1.01
N TYR A 68 5.88 6.22 1.39
CA TYR A 68 4.77 6.84 0.64
C TYR A 68 4.58 6.33 -0.79
N CYS A 69 5.20 5.22 -1.15
CA CYS A 69 4.93 4.54 -2.41
C CYS A 69 3.66 3.72 -2.28
N ASN A 70 2.67 3.99 -3.12
CA ASN A 70 1.44 3.20 -3.15
C ASN A 70 1.73 1.83 -3.75
N HIS A 71 1.42 0.78 -3.00
CA HIS A 71 1.67 -0.58 -3.41
C HIS A 71 0.64 -1.56 -2.84
N SER A 72 0.49 -2.72 -3.47
CA SER A 72 -0.34 -3.83 -2.99
C SER A 72 0.33 -5.17 -3.26
N LEU A 73 -0.03 -6.17 -2.47
CA LEU A 73 0.47 -7.53 -2.62
C LEU A 73 -0.71 -8.48 -2.80
N TYR A 74 -0.55 -9.44 -3.70
CA TYR A 74 -1.52 -10.50 -3.93
C TYR A 74 -0.83 -11.85 -3.79
N ILE A 75 -1.40 -12.66 -2.91
CA ILE A 75 -0.89 -13.98 -2.57
C ILE A 75 -1.95 -15.00 -2.98
N PHE A 76 -1.63 -15.78 -4.01
CA PHE A 76 -2.59 -16.69 -4.65
C PHE A 76 -2.49 -18.12 -4.15
N SER A 77 -1.37 -18.48 -3.51
CA SER A 77 -1.15 -19.83 -2.99
C SER A 77 -1.03 -19.80 -1.46
N PRO A 78 -1.72 -20.71 -0.73
CA PRO A 78 -1.64 -20.81 0.73
C PRO A 78 -0.24 -21.22 1.21
N ASP A 79 0.55 -21.87 0.34
CA ASP A 79 1.92 -22.29 0.62
C ASP A 79 2.94 -21.16 0.41
N THR A 80 2.46 -19.96 0.07
CA THR A 80 3.32 -18.79 -0.08
C THR A 80 3.84 -18.37 1.28
N SER A 81 5.16 -18.28 1.39
CA SER A 81 5.84 -17.77 2.58
C SER A 81 6.85 -16.69 2.21
N TYR A 82 6.88 -15.62 2.98
CA TYR A 82 7.78 -14.49 2.74
C TYR A 82 8.14 -13.78 4.04
N PHE A 83 9.35 -13.24 4.12
CA PHE A 83 9.69 -12.26 5.14
C PHE A 83 9.23 -10.88 4.69
N CYS A 84 8.71 -10.10 5.63
CA CYS A 84 8.50 -8.69 5.48
C CYS A 84 9.21 -7.96 6.62
N LEU A 85 10.20 -7.15 6.26
CA LEU A 85 10.95 -6.34 7.20
C LEU A 85 10.64 -4.87 6.95
N SER A 86 9.98 -4.23 7.91
CA SER A 86 9.72 -2.81 7.94
C SER A 86 10.77 -2.10 8.80
N PHE A 87 11.27 -0.94 8.35
CA PHE A 87 12.32 -0.19 9.03
C PHE A 87 12.16 1.33 8.88
N SER A 88 12.71 2.06 9.84
CA SER A 88 12.52 3.51 9.95
C SER A 88 13.41 4.31 8.98
N ALA A 89 13.17 5.62 8.90
CA ALA A 89 13.99 6.52 8.09
C ALA A 89 15.42 6.62 8.62
N GLU A 90 15.60 6.55 9.94
CA GLU A 90 16.90 6.56 10.62
C GLU A 90 17.75 5.34 10.19
N MET A 91 17.16 4.15 10.13
CA MET A 91 17.86 2.96 9.62
C MET A 91 18.23 3.09 8.13
N MET A 92 17.37 3.72 7.33
CA MET A 92 17.69 4.00 5.93
C MET A 92 18.86 4.98 5.82
N ASP A 93 18.95 5.97 6.70
CA ASP A 93 20.06 6.93 6.75
C ASP A 93 21.39 6.22 7.11
N GLU A 94 21.37 5.31 8.08
CA GLU A 94 22.52 4.46 8.40
C GLU A 94 22.94 3.58 7.21
N LEU A 95 21.99 2.97 6.50
CA LEU A 95 22.29 2.18 5.30
C LEU A 95 22.95 3.03 4.20
N VAL A 96 22.42 4.21 3.92
CA VAL A 96 22.99 5.13 2.91
C VAL A 96 24.37 5.64 3.34
N ALA A 97 24.62 5.82 4.64
CA ALA A 97 25.96 6.16 5.13
C ALA A 97 27.01 5.09 4.76
N CYS A 98 26.63 3.81 4.79
CA CYS A 98 27.48 2.71 4.31
C CYS A 98 27.53 2.59 2.78
N PHE A 99 26.45 2.98 2.10
CA PHE A 99 26.26 2.84 0.65
C PHE A 99 25.86 4.18 0.01
N PRO A 100 26.78 5.16 -0.10
CA PRO A 100 26.45 6.54 -0.47
C PRO A 100 25.89 6.71 -1.89
N LYS A 101 26.09 5.74 -2.79
CA LYS A 101 25.46 5.74 -4.11
C LYS A 101 24.02 5.19 -4.12
N LEU A 102 23.54 4.59 -3.03
CA LEU A 102 22.18 4.07 -2.92
C LEU A 102 21.20 5.23 -2.79
N LYS A 103 20.17 5.29 -3.63
CA LYS A 103 19.10 6.28 -3.49
C LYS A 103 18.06 5.78 -2.48
N LYS A 104 17.59 6.68 -1.61
CA LYS A 104 16.56 6.37 -0.60
C LYS A 104 15.21 5.95 -1.19
N ASP A 105 14.96 6.22 -2.47
CA ASP A 105 13.77 5.77 -3.19
C ASP A 105 13.96 4.42 -3.90
N PHE A 106 15.15 3.83 -3.79
CA PHE A 106 15.56 2.62 -4.50
C PHE A 106 15.45 2.72 -6.02
N SER A 107 15.33 3.92 -6.60
CA SER A 107 15.16 4.13 -8.04
C SER A 107 16.36 3.70 -8.88
N ASN A 108 17.51 3.51 -8.25
CA ASN A 108 18.72 3.00 -8.88
C ASN A 108 18.97 1.51 -8.64
N LEU A 109 18.09 0.82 -7.90
CA LEU A 109 18.08 -0.64 -7.82
C LEU A 109 17.17 -1.21 -8.92
N PRO A 110 17.39 -2.47 -9.35
CA PRO A 110 16.40 -3.16 -10.15
C PRO A 110 15.10 -3.34 -9.34
N PRO A 111 13.90 -3.32 -9.97
CA PRO A 111 12.63 -3.48 -9.25
C PRO A 111 12.51 -4.79 -8.46
N ILE A 112 13.17 -5.84 -8.94
CA ILE A 112 13.34 -7.12 -8.25
C ILE A 112 14.83 -7.44 -8.21
N ILE A 113 15.33 -7.78 -7.03
CA ILE A 113 16.70 -8.22 -6.79
C ILE A 113 16.70 -9.74 -6.68
N HIS A 114 17.44 -10.38 -7.59
CA HIS A 114 17.66 -11.82 -7.56
C HIS A 114 18.91 -12.13 -6.75
N MET A 115 18.76 -12.69 -5.55
CA MET A 115 19.88 -12.99 -4.68
C MET A 115 20.51 -14.35 -4.98
N ALA A 116 21.85 -14.40 -4.99
CA ALA A 116 22.59 -15.65 -5.04
C ALA A 116 22.23 -16.55 -3.85
N ARG A 117 22.18 -17.88 -4.07
CA ARG A 117 21.70 -18.85 -3.07
C ARG A 117 22.40 -18.72 -1.71
N HIS A 118 23.73 -18.63 -1.70
CA HIS A 118 24.50 -18.55 -0.45
C HIS A 118 24.24 -17.25 0.33
N GLU A 119 24.10 -16.11 -0.35
CA GLU A 119 23.75 -14.85 0.30
C GLU A 119 22.32 -14.87 0.83
N ARG A 120 21.39 -15.47 0.08
CA ARG A 120 20.02 -15.66 0.53
C ARG A 120 19.95 -16.53 1.78
N GLU A 121 20.69 -17.63 1.84
CA GLU A 121 20.74 -18.51 3.02
C GLU A 121 21.27 -17.73 4.24
N ARG A 122 22.34 -16.94 4.09
CA ARG A 122 22.85 -16.07 5.16
C ARG A 122 21.84 -15.02 5.61
N LEU A 123 21.17 -14.37 4.66
CA LEU A 123 20.13 -13.39 4.95
C LEU A 123 18.97 -14.01 5.73
N VAL A 124 18.49 -15.19 5.30
CA VAL A 124 17.38 -15.89 5.98
C VAL A 124 17.74 -16.22 7.43
N HIS A 125 18.95 -16.71 7.71
CA HIS A 125 19.39 -16.96 9.09
C HIS A 125 19.35 -15.68 9.93
N LEU A 126 19.86 -14.58 9.37
CA LEU A 126 19.89 -13.29 10.06
C LEU A 126 18.48 -12.72 10.31
N LEU A 127 17.54 -12.91 9.38
CA LEU A 127 16.14 -12.53 9.54
C LEU A 127 15.44 -13.35 10.63
N TYR A 128 15.74 -14.64 10.78
CA TYR A 128 15.26 -15.43 11.91
C TYR A 128 15.83 -14.93 13.25
N CYS A 129 17.15 -14.67 13.34
CA CYS A 129 17.74 -14.08 14.54
C CYS A 129 17.08 -12.75 14.91
N LEU A 130 16.75 -11.92 13.92
CA LEU A 130 16.06 -10.65 14.13
C LEU A 130 14.63 -10.84 14.66
N MET A 131 13.91 -11.86 14.19
CA MET A 131 12.59 -12.19 14.73
C MET A 131 12.66 -12.67 16.18
N ASP A 132 13.63 -13.51 16.51
CA ASP A 132 13.83 -13.98 17.89
C ASP A 132 14.15 -12.82 18.83
N GLU A 133 15.01 -11.89 18.39
CA GLU A 133 15.33 -10.66 19.11
C GLU A 133 14.08 -9.78 19.32
N GLN A 134 13.24 -9.60 18.28
CA GLN A 134 12.00 -8.82 18.39
C GLN A 134 11.03 -9.41 19.42
N ASN A 135 11.01 -10.75 19.56
CA ASN A 135 10.14 -11.45 20.50
C ASN A 135 10.71 -11.54 21.92
N THR A 136 11.96 -11.12 22.12
CA THR A 136 12.63 -11.10 23.42
C THR A 136 12.12 -9.92 24.27
N SER A 137 12.11 -10.06 25.60
CA SER A 137 11.56 -9.04 26.51
C SER A 137 12.28 -7.68 26.36
N ALA A 138 11.48 -6.60 26.32
CA ALA A 138 11.96 -5.22 26.16
C ALA A 138 12.90 -4.75 27.30
N ASP A 139 12.94 -5.48 28.42
CA ASP A 139 13.78 -5.21 29.59
C ASP A 139 15.23 -5.75 29.44
N SER A 140 15.57 -6.38 28.32
CA SER A 140 16.95 -6.79 28.04
C SER A 140 17.87 -5.56 27.89
N PRO A 141 19.00 -5.49 28.61
CA PRO A 141 20.00 -4.42 28.43
C PRO A 141 20.76 -4.56 27.10
N PHE A 142 20.68 -5.72 26.45
CA PHE A 142 21.25 -5.97 25.13
C PHE A 142 20.13 -5.93 24.09
N GLN A 143 20.15 -4.89 23.24
CA GLN A 143 19.24 -4.74 22.11
C GLN A 143 20.08 -4.70 20.83
N ILE A 144 20.26 -5.87 20.22
CA ILE A 144 21.06 -6.01 18.99
C ILE A 144 20.23 -5.86 17.72
N GLY A 145 18.90 -5.75 17.85
CA GLY A 145 17.95 -5.70 16.74
C GLY A 145 18.31 -4.67 15.65
N ASN A 146 18.66 -3.44 16.03
CA ASN A 146 19.05 -2.42 15.04
C ASN A 146 20.32 -2.84 14.25
N MET A 147 21.32 -3.41 14.93
CA MET A 147 22.54 -3.92 14.26
C MET A 147 22.22 -5.08 13.31
N LEU A 148 21.31 -5.97 13.71
CA LEU A 148 20.83 -7.05 12.86
C LEU A 148 20.07 -6.50 11.64
N VAL A 149 19.21 -5.50 11.79
CA VAL A 149 18.52 -4.87 10.65
C VAL A 149 19.51 -4.27 9.67
N ILE A 150 20.45 -3.46 10.15
CA ILE A 150 21.47 -2.86 9.28
C ILE A 150 22.26 -3.96 8.58
N SER A 151 22.72 -4.98 9.29
CA SER A 151 23.41 -6.13 8.69
C SER A 151 22.58 -6.81 7.58
N ALA A 152 21.26 -6.96 7.79
CA ALA A 152 20.33 -7.52 6.81
C ALA A 152 20.28 -6.66 5.56
N LEU A 153 20.05 -5.36 5.74
CA LEU A 153 19.93 -4.38 4.66
C LEU A 153 21.23 -4.28 3.86
N GLN A 154 22.39 -4.32 4.53
CA GLN A 154 23.69 -4.33 3.87
C GLN A 154 23.84 -5.58 3.00
N LEU A 155 23.50 -6.78 3.48
CA LEU A 155 23.54 -8.02 2.69
C LEU A 155 22.60 -7.95 1.47
N MET A 156 21.40 -7.41 1.66
CA MET A 156 20.39 -7.28 0.60
C MET A 156 20.86 -6.41 -0.56
N VAL A 157 21.59 -5.32 -0.29
CA VAL A 157 22.03 -4.37 -1.34
C VAL A 157 23.45 -4.63 -1.85
N ARG A 158 24.27 -5.42 -1.11
CA ARG A 158 25.71 -5.57 -1.36
C ARG A 158 26.05 -5.91 -2.81
N ASP A 159 25.45 -6.98 -3.33
CA ASP A 159 25.79 -7.49 -4.66
C ASP A 159 25.42 -6.51 -5.77
N VAL A 160 24.19 -5.99 -5.75
CA VAL A 160 23.72 -4.98 -6.70
C VAL A 160 24.54 -3.70 -6.61
N TYR A 161 24.89 -3.28 -5.39
CA TYR A 161 25.70 -2.09 -5.20
C TYR A 161 27.09 -2.26 -5.83
N THR A 162 27.76 -3.36 -5.53
CA THR A 162 29.10 -3.64 -6.04
C THR A 162 29.13 -3.82 -7.56
N THR A 163 28.15 -4.55 -8.11
CA THR A 163 28.16 -4.93 -9.54
C THR A 163 27.52 -3.88 -10.46
N GLN A 164 26.62 -3.03 -9.95
CA GLN A 164 25.83 -2.13 -10.79
C GLN A 164 25.95 -0.65 -10.41
N LEU A 165 26.27 -0.30 -9.16
CA LEU A 165 26.25 1.09 -8.69
C LEU A 165 27.65 1.71 -8.54
N LEU A 166 28.67 0.91 -8.18
CA LEU A 166 30.03 1.43 -7.99
C LEU A 166 30.61 2.11 -9.24
N ASP A 167 30.31 1.59 -10.44
CA ASP A 167 30.89 2.11 -11.69
C ASP A 167 29.99 3.10 -12.44
N ARG A 168 28.75 3.32 -11.98
CA ARG A 168 27.84 4.29 -12.61
C ARG A 168 28.19 5.72 -12.19
N LYS A 169 28.22 6.64 -13.17
CA LYS A 169 28.13 8.09 -12.93
C LYS A 169 26.78 8.36 -12.26
N GLN A 170 26.78 9.09 -11.13
CA GLN A 170 25.54 9.42 -10.45
C GLN A 170 24.64 10.25 -11.39
N PRO A 171 23.38 9.84 -11.65
CA PRO A 171 22.39 10.76 -12.18
C PRO A 171 22.18 11.88 -11.16
N SER A 172 21.67 13.04 -11.60
CA SER A 172 21.25 14.12 -10.71
C SER A 172 20.40 13.58 -9.54
N GLU A 173 20.45 14.28 -8.40
CA GLU A 173 19.59 14.00 -7.23
C GLU A 173 18.16 13.72 -7.72
N SER A 174 17.56 12.62 -7.26
CA SER A 174 16.14 12.44 -7.53
C SER A 174 15.38 13.48 -6.72
N ASN A 175 14.32 14.06 -7.29
CA ASN A 175 13.42 14.97 -6.57
C ASN A 175 12.61 14.25 -5.46
N TYR A 176 13.03 13.06 -5.04
CA TYR A 176 12.37 12.23 -4.05
C TYR A 176 12.21 12.92 -2.71
N SER A 177 13.27 13.52 -2.15
CA SER A 177 13.19 14.25 -0.88
C SER A 177 12.15 15.39 -0.93
N ALA A 178 12.13 16.12 -2.04
CA ALA A 178 11.14 17.17 -2.28
C ALA A 178 9.71 16.61 -2.36
N VAL A 179 9.52 15.50 -3.08
CA VAL A 179 8.20 14.83 -3.17
C VAL A 179 7.74 14.32 -1.81
N ILE A 180 8.60 13.66 -1.03
CA ILE A 180 8.28 13.19 0.32
C ILE A 180 7.89 14.34 1.23
N SER A 181 8.62 15.46 1.16
CA SER A 181 8.30 16.67 1.92
C SER A 181 6.91 17.20 1.55
N CYS A 182 6.58 17.22 0.25
CA CYS A 182 5.24 17.60 -0.21
C CYS A 182 4.15 16.63 0.27
N ILE A 183 4.38 15.32 0.23
CA ILE A 183 3.40 14.33 0.70
C ILE A 183 3.14 14.54 2.20
N ARG A 184 4.20 14.66 3.01
CA ARG A 184 4.06 14.92 4.45
C ARG A 184 3.27 16.20 4.72
N TYR A 185 3.56 17.27 3.99
CA TYR A 185 2.82 18.51 4.09
C TYR A 185 1.33 18.30 3.74
N ILE A 186 1.02 17.61 2.64
CA ILE A 186 -0.36 17.32 2.23
C ILE A 186 -1.11 16.54 3.31
N GLU A 187 -0.52 15.46 3.84
CA GLU A 187 -1.18 14.62 4.86
C GLU A 187 -1.49 15.38 6.15
N GLN A 188 -0.61 16.30 6.55
CA GLN A 188 -0.78 17.11 7.77
C GLN A 188 -1.81 18.23 7.59
N HIS A 189 -2.04 18.68 6.36
CA HIS A 189 -2.85 19.86 6.04
C HIS A 189 -4.06 19.51 5.15
N LEU A 190 -4.55 18.25 5.20
CA LEU A 190 -5.64 17.79 4.32
C LEU A 190 -6.91 18.66 4.44
N ALA A 191 -7.20 19.18 5.63
CA ALA A 191 -8.34 20.05 5.91
C ALA A 191 -8.16 21.50 5.43
N ASP A 192 -6.92 21.92 5.14
CA ASP A 192 -6.58 23.30 4.82
C ASP A 192 -6.67 23.59 3.32
N ASP A 193 -6.60 24.86 2.91
CA ASP A 193 -6.48 25.20 1.49
C ASP A 193 -5.04 25.01 1.01
N ILE A 194 -4.76 23.86 0.38
CA ILE A 194 -3.44 23.51 -0.15
C ILE A 194 -3.26 24.14 -1.53
N GLY A 195 -2.54 25.26 -1.57
CA GLY A 195 -2.18 25.96 -2.79
C GLY A 195 -0.96 25.37 -3.49
N THR A 196 -0.84 25.65 -4.80
CA THR A 196 0.37 25.27 -5.56
C THR A 196 1.62 26.00 -5.05
N LYS A 197 1.46 27.24 -4.54
CA LYS A 197 2.55 28.03 -3.95
C LYS A 197 3.12 27.36 -2.70
N ASP A 198 2.27 26.77 -1.87
CA ASP A 198 2.67 26.09 -0.65
C ASP A 198 3.51 24.86 -0.98
N LEU A 199 3.04 24.05 -1.94
CA LEU A 199 3.73 22.84 -2.37
C LEU A 199 5.08 23.14 -3.04
N VAL A 200 5.16 24.17 -3.87
CA VAL A 200 6.41 24.63 -4.50
C VAL A 200 7.42 25.11 -3.44
N LYS A 201 6.94 25.85 -2.43
CA LYS A 201 7.79 26.32 -1.32
C LYS A 201 8.32 25.16 -0.48
N VAL A 202 7.49 24.16 -0.19
CA VAL A 202 7.89 22.95 0.55
C VAL A 202 8.88 22.11 -0.26
N ALA A 203 8.66 21.97 -1.57
CA ALA A 203 9.51 21.19 -2.45
C ALA A 203 10.87 21.84 -2.74
N ALA A 204 10.96 23.17 -2.65
CA ALA A 204 12.05 23.97 -3.21
C ALA A 204 12.30 23.67 -4.71
N LEU A 205 11.24 23.37 -5.46
CA LEU A 205 11.28 23.04 -6.89
C LEU A 205 10.34 23.95 -7.67
N SER A 206 10.62 24.15 -8.96
CA SER A 206 9.62 24.74 -9.86
C SER A 206 8.35 23.87 -9.87
N GLN A 207 7.20 24.48 -10.16
CA GLN A 207 5.92 23.78 -10.24
C GLN A 207 6.00 22.57 -11.20
N SER A 208 6.58 22.77 -12.38
CA SER A 208 6.71 21.71 -13.40
C SER A 208 7.58 20.55 -12.90
N SER A 209 8.72 20.86 -12.27
CA SER A 209 9.62 19.84 -11.71
C SER A 209 8.95 19.05 -10.59
N LEU A 210 8.23 19.73 -9.69
CA LEU A 210 7.48 19.07 -8.62
C LEU A 210 6.39 18.17 -9.19
N TYR A 211 5.55 18.65 -10.11
CA TYR A 211 4.41 17.88 -10.60
C TYR A 211 4.86 16.61 -11.35
N ASN A 212 5.92 16.72 -12.14
CA ASN A 212 6.51 15.57 -12.83
C ASN A 212 7.12 14.57 -11.84
N ALA A 213 7.90 15.05 -10.87
CA ALA A 213 8.49 14.20 -9.85
C ALA A 213 7.44 13.51 -8.98
N PHE A 214 6.40 14.25 -8.56
CA PHE A 214 5.32 13.73 -7.74
C PHE A 214 4.55 12.64 -8.47
N LYS A 215 4.21 12.86 -9.75
CA LYS A 215 3.51 11.85 -10.56
C LYS A 215 4.39 10.63 -10.79
N LEU A 216 5.67 10.81 -11.10
CA LEU A 216 6.61 9.70 -11.29
C LEU A 216 6.73 8.86 -10.01
N HIS A 217 6.75 9.52 -8.84
CA HIS A 217 6.97 8.85 -7.58
C HIS A 217 5.69 8.20 -7.00
N THR A 218 4.55 8.87 -7.10
CA THR A 218 3.28 8.40 -6.50
C THR A 218 2.38 7.65 -7.50
N GLY A 219 2.72 7.68 -8.78
CA GLY A 219 1.87 7.20 -9.88
C GLY A 219 0.75 8.16 -10.28
N MET A 220 0.52 9.26 -9.54
CA MET A 220 -0.63 10.13 -9.76
C MET A 220 -0.32 11.65 -9.68
N PRO A 221 -1.07 12.50 -10.39
CA PRO A 221 -0.94 13.96 -10.25
C PRO A 221 -1.26 14.44 -8.83
N VAL A 222 -0.55 15.46 -8.35
CA VAL A 222 -0.66 15.97 -6.97
C VAL A 222 -2.09 16.39 -6.57
N ARG A 223 -2.84 17.05 -7.47
CA ARG A 223 -4.23 17.46 -7.18
C ARG A 223 -5.17 16.25 -7.06
N GLN A 224 -4.92 15.22 -7.86
CA GLN A 224 -5.66 13.96 -7.78
C GLN A 224 -5.34 13.23 -6.48
N TYR A 225 -4.06 13.21 -6.07
CA TYR A 225 -3.64 12.67 -4.78
C TYR A 225 -4.39 13.34 -3.62
N ILE A 226 -4.35 14.68 -3.52
CA ILE A 226 -5.06 15.43 -2.47
C ILE A 226 -6.55 15.09 -2.47
N THR A 227 -7.18 15.09 -3.64
CA THR A 227 -8.62 14.78 -3.78
C THR A 227 -8.92 13.37 -3.27
N GLN A 228 -8.15 12.37 -3.70
CA GLN A 228 -8.33 10.98 -3.30
C GLN A 228 -8.14 10.80 -1.79
N ARG A 229 -7.14 11.46 -1.21
CA ARG A 229 -6.88 11.46 0.25
C ARG A 229 -8.03 12.08 1.03
N ARG A 230 -8.56 13.22 0.59
CA ARG A 230 -9.74 13.85 1.20
C ARG A 230 -10.97 12.96 1.14
N ILE A 231 -11.24 12.32 -0.01
CA ILE A 231 -12.36 11.38 -0.14
C ILE A 231 -12.19 10.18 0.78
N GLN A 232 -11.00 9.57 0.84
CA GLN A 232 -10.69 8.47 1.75
C GLN A 232 -10.90 8.85 3.22
N GLN A 233 -10.41 10.02 3.63
CA GLN A 233 -10.63 10.53 4.99
C GLN A 233 -12.11 10.82 5.26
N SER A 234 -12.86 11.36 4.28
CA SER A 234 -14.30 11.58 4.45
C SER A 234 -15.06 10.26 4.63
N LEU A 235 -14.67 9.21 3.92
CA LEU A 235 -15.26 7.88 4.07
C LEU A 235 -15.02 7.31 5.47
N ARG A 236 -13.83 7.57 6.06
CA ARG A 236 -13.55 7.22 7.44
C ARG A 236 -14.46 7.96 8.41
N LEU A 237 -14.60 9.27 8.27
CA LEU A 237 -15.48 10.08 9.12
C LEU A 237 -16.96 9.64 9.01
N LEU A 238 -17.43 9.29 7.80
CA LEU A 238 -18.76 8.73 7.60
C LEU A 238 -18.95 7.39 8.32
N ARG A 239 -17.93 6.53 8.37
CA ARG A 239 -17.96 5.27 9.14
C ARG A 239 -18.01 5.52 10.65
N GLU A 240 -17.40 6.61 11.09
CA GLU A 240 -17.45 7.08 12.48
C GLU A 240 -18.79 7.78 12.82
N GLY A 241 -19.73 7.84 11.88
CA GLY A 241 -21.09 8.35 12.09
C GLY A 241 -21.26 9.85 11.80
N MET A 242 -20.22 10.52 11.28
CA MET A 242 -20.30 11.93 10.91
C MET A 242 -21.30 12.16 9.78
N SER A 243 -21.99 13.31 9.80
CA SER A 243 -22.89 13.69 8.70
C SER A 243 -22.09 13.92 7.40
N ILE A 244 -22.75 13.76 6.26
CA ILE A 244 -22.09 13.94 4.95
C ILE A 244 -21.56 15.38 4.78
N ALA A 245 -22.32 16.37 5.24
CA ALA A 245 -21.93 17.78 5.15
C ALA A 245 -20.71 18.07 6.04
N ASP A 246 -20.72 17.58 7.28
CA ASP A 246 -19.61 17.79 8.22
C ASP A 246 -18.35 17.05 7.76
N ALA A 247 -18.50 15.82 7.25
CA ALA A 247 -17.37 15.04 6.72
C ALA A 247 -16.74 15.71 5.50
N ALA A 248 -17.52 16.36 4.64
CA ALA A 248 -17.01 17.13 3.50
C ALA A 248 -16.22 18.36 3.96
N ALA A 249 -16.76 19.11 4.93
CA ALA A 249 -16.10 20.29 5.49
C ALA A 249 -14.82 19.94 6.25
N ALA A 250 -14.84 18.88 7.07
CA ALA A 250 -13.72 18.44 7.90
C ALA A 250 -12.49 17.98 7.08
N VAL A 251 -12.67 17.62 5.81
CA VAL A 251 -11.57 17.25 4.91
C VAL A 251 -11.21 18.35 3.92
N GLY A 252 -11.68 19.59 4.13
CA GLY A 252 -11.24 20.77 3.38
C GLY A 252 -11.92 21.00 2.04
N PHE A 253 -13.13 20.45 1.81
CA PHE A 253 -13.96 20.88 0.67
C PHE A 253 -14.72 22.16 1.04
N GLN A 254 -14.50 23.23 0.27
CA GLN A 254 -15.19 24.51 0.45
C GLN A 254 -16.65 24.50 -0.04
N ASP A 255 -16.95 23.66 -1.03
CA ASP A 255 -18.28 23.54 -1.63
C ASP A 255 -18.70 22.08 -1.70
N PHE A 256 -19.93 21.82 -1.25
CA PHE A 256 -20.52 20.48 -1.24
C PHE A 256 -20.68 19.90 -2.65
N SER A 257 -20.99 20.74 -3.65
CA SER A 257 -21.15 20.27 -5.03
C SER A 257 -19.84 19.69 -5.58
N THR A 258 -18.72 20.32 -5.22
CA THR A 258 -17.37 19.88 -5.57
C THR A 258 -16.99 18.61 -4.82
N TYR A 259 -17.31 18.52 -3.53
CA TYR A 259 -17.17 17.26 -2.77
C TYR A 259 -17.96 16.14 -3.44
N TYR A 260 -19.25 16.36 -3.73
CA TYR A 260 -20.14 15.35 -4.29
C TYR A 260 -19.63 14.83 -5.63
N ARG A 261 -19.26 15.73 -6.56
CA ARG A 261 -18.70 15.34 -7.87
C ARG A 261 -17.42 14.51 -7.71
N ASN A 262 -16.51 14.92 -6.82
CA ASN A 262 -15.27 14.19 -6.60
C ASN A 262 -15.51 12.85 -5.90
N PHE A 263 -16.41 12.79 -4.93
CA PHE A 263 -16.77 11.55 -4.24
C PHE A 263 -17.36 10.55 -5.24
N VAL A 264 -18.34 10.96 -6.04
CA VAL A 264 -18.93 10.09 -7.08
C VAL A 264 -17.88 9.68 -8.10
N LYS A 265 -16.98 10.58 -8.52
CA LYS A 265 -15.88 10.23 -9.42
C LYS A 265 -14.92 9.20 -8.80
N CYS A 266 -14.59 9.35 -7.53
CA CYS A 266 -13.65 8.49 -6.81
C CYS A 266 -14.25 7.17 -6.34
N MET A 267 -15.56 7.09 -6.12
CA MET A 267 -16.24 5.93 -5.52
C MET A 267 -17.24 5.27 -6.47
N GLY A 268 -17.69 5.97 -7.51
CA GLY A 268 -18.75 5.55 -8.43
C GLY A 268 -20.16 5.49 -7.83
N VAL A 269 -20.31 5.91 -6.58
CA VAL A 269 -21.59 5.96 -5.84
C VAL A 269 -21.68 7.26 -5.06
N SER A 270 -22.89 7.70 -4.75
CA SER A 270 -23.10 8.94 -3.99
C SER A 270 -22.75 8.76 -2.50
N PRO A 271 -22.34 9.84 -1.81
CA PRO A 271 -22.11 9.80 -0.36
C PRO A 271 -23.34 9.32 0.43
N SER A 272 -24.54 9.69 0.01
CA SER A 272 -25.80 9.30 0.66
C SER A 272 -26.07 7.80 0.55
N GLU A 273 -25.79 7.20 -0.61
CA GLU A 273 -25.92 5.75 -0.79
C GLU A 273 -24.92 5.00 0.11
N VAL A 274 -23.68 5.50 0.20
CA VAL A 274 -22.65 4.94 1.08
C VAL A 274 -23.07 5.03 2.55
N ALA A 275 -23.48 6.21 3.02
CA ALA A 275 -23.92 6.41 4.41
C ALA A 275 -25.09 5.50 4.80
N LYS A 276 -26.08 5.35 3.90
CA LYS A 276 -27.22 4.44 4.11
C LYS A 276 -26.77 2.98 4.27
N ARG A 277 -25.81 2.54 3.46
CA ARG A 277 -25.27 1.17 3.52
C ARG A 277 -24.39 0.92 4.75
N LEU A 278 -23.58 1.90 5.15
CA LEU A 278 -22.81 1.82 6.39
C LEU A 278 -23.74 1.62 7.60
N ASN A 279 -24.83 2.38 7.68
CA ASN A 279 -25.87 2.23 8.71
C ASN A 279 -26.60 0.87 8.65
N ARG A 280 -26.77 0.29 7.45
CA ARG A 280 -27.37 -1.05 7.28
C ARG A 280 -26.43 -2.16 7.73
N SER A 281 -25.13 -2.07 7.42
CA SER A 281 -24.13 -3.06 7.85
C SER A 281 -23.99 -3.15 9.37
N LEU A 282 -24.26 -2.05 10.08
CA LEU A 282 -24.27 -1.99 11.54
C LEU A 282 -25.55 -2.59 12.16
N SER A 283 -26.61 -2.82 11.38
CA SER A 283 -27.96 -3.11 11.91
C SER A 283 -28.57 -4.47 11.55
N LYS A 284 -28.00 -5.30 10.65
CA LYS A 284 -28.29 -6.75 10.47
C LYS A 284 -27.54 -7.36 9.27
N SER A 285 -27.10 -8.62 9.37
CA SER A 285 -26.69 -9.45 8.23
C SER A 285 -27.92 -9.91 7.43
N SER A 286 -27.93 -9.72 6.11
CA SER A 286 -28.98 -10.26 5.24
C SER A 286 -28.64 -11.73 4.93
N PRO A 287 -29.56 -12.70 5.11
CA PRO A 287 -29.26 -14.11 4.88
C PRO A 287 -28.88 -14.43 3.43
N ASP A 288 -29.34 -13.63 2.46
CA ASP A 288 -29.11 -13.84 1.02
C ASP A 288 -27.81 -13.20 0.50
N VAL A 289 -27.04 -12.50 1.34
CA VAL A 289 -25.79 -11.84 0.94
C VAL A 289 -24.61 -12.60 1.55
N PRO A 290 -23.63 -13.06 0.74
CA PRO A 290 -22.42 -13.68 1.25
C PRO A 290 -21.76 -12.86 2.36
N SER A 291 -21.31 -13.50 3.42
CA SER A 291 -20.82 -12.84 4.64
C SER A 291 -19.70 -11.82 4.38
N HIS A 292 -18.83 -12.09 3.41
CA HIS A 292 -17.74 -11.21 2.99
C HIS A 292 -18.22 -9.90 2.31
N LEU A 293 -19.45 -9.86 1.83
CA LEU A 293 -20.08 -8.70 1.19
C LEU A 293 -20.92 -7.84 2.15
N ASN A 294 -21.07 -8.22 3.42
CA ASN A 294 -21.86 -7.46 4.39
C ASN A 294 -21.35 -6.02 4.60
N ALA A 295 -20.03 -5.80 4.47
CA ALA A 295 -19.42 -4.48 4.54
C ALA A 295 -19.41 -3.73 3.19
N CYS A 296 -19.94 -4.32 2.12
CA CYS A 296 -19.86 -3.75 0.78
C CYS A 296 -20.76 -2.52 0.67
N ILE A 297 -20.15 -1.37 0.39
CA ILE A 297 -20.87 -0.10 0.19
C ILE A 297 -21.38 0.07 -1.26
N GLY A 298 -21.22 -0.94 -2.12
CA GLY A 298 -21.68 -0.90 -3.51
C GLY A 298 -20.92 0.05 -4.42
N CYS A 299 -19.73 0.51 -4.01
CA CYS A 299 -18.86 1.30 -4.88
C CYS A 299 -18.45 0.45 -6.10
N ILE A 300 -18.46 1.04 -7.29
CA ILE A 300 -18.19 0.31 -8.54
C ILE A 300 -16.70 0.06 -8.77
N LEU A 301 -15.84 0.49 -7.84
CA LEU A 301 -14.39 0.54 -8.01
C LEU A 301 -13.79 -0.79 -8.44
N CYS A 302 -14.21 -1.89 -7.81
CA CYS A 302 -13.74 -3.23 -8.14
C CYS A 302 -14.04 -3.62 -9.61
N SER A 303 -15.23 -3.30 -10.11
CA SER A 303 -15.63 -3.55 -11.50
C SER A 303 -14.91 -2.61 -12.47
N ALA A 304 -14.83 -1.31 -12.15
CA ALA A 304 -14.15 -0.31 -12.96
C ALA A 304 -12.65 -0.56 -13.10
N ALA A 305 -12.00 -1.10 -12.06
CA ALA A 305 -10.58 -1.45 -12.10
C ALA A 305 -10.29 -2.74 -12.88
N CYS A 306 -11.29 -3.60 -13.15
CA CYS A 306 -11.05 -4.88 -13.79
C CYS A 306 -10.82 -4.73 -15.29
N LYS A 307 -9.55 -4.69 -15.72
CA LYS A 307 -9.17 -4.60 -17.15
C LYS A 307 -9.72 -5.76 -17.99
N GLN A 308 -9.86 -6.95 -17.40
CA GLN A 308 -10.42 -8.12 -18.07
C GLN A 308 -11.96 -8.13 -18.14
N LYS A 309 -12.62 -7.13 -17.56
CA LYS A 309 -14.08 -7.07 -17.43
C LYS A 309 -14.67 -8.36 -16.84
N ALA A 310 -13.92 -8.99 -15.94
CA ALA A 310 -14.31 -10.20 -15.24
C ALA A 310 -15.24 -9.92 -14.05
N ILE A 311 -15.65 -8.66 -13.81
CA ILE A 311 -16.49 -8.30 -12.66
C ILE A 311 -17.73 -7.56 -13.13
N SER A 312 -18.89 -8.18 -12.93
CA SER A 312 -20.21 -7.58 -13.10
C SER A 312 -20.81 -7.19 -11.75
N LEU A 313 -21.88 -6.38 -11.77
CA LEU A 313 -22.62 -6.01 -10.57
C LEU A 313 -24.03 -6.61 -10.64
N VAL A 314 -24.38 -7.46 -9.68
CA VAL A 314 -25.74 -7.99 -9.47
C VAL A 314 -26.24 -7.40 -8.17
N ASP A 315 -27.37 -6.68 -8.19
CA ASP A 315 -27.90 -5.91 -7.05
C ASP A 315 -26.86 -5.01 -6.36
N LYS A 316 -25.95 -4.44 -7.17
CA LYS A 316 -24.81 -3.60 -6.75
C LYS A 316 -23.74 -4.34 -5.92
N TYR A 317 -23.77 -5.67 -5.89
CA TYR A 317 -22.69 -6.51 -5.37
C TYR A 317 -21.81 -7.05 -6.51
N PRO A 318 -20.49 -7.10 -6.32
CA PRO A 318 -19.58 -7.61 -7.33
C PRO A 318 -19.67 -9.12 -7.46
N VAL A 319 -19.81 -9.59 -8.70
CA VAL A 319 -19.72 -11.02 -9.07
C VAL A 319 -18.54 -11.18 -10.01
N VAL A 320 -17.68 -12.16 -9.74
CA VAL A 320 -16.46 -12.41 -10.51
C VAL A 320 -16.65 -13.61 -11.43
N ASP A 321 -16.44 -13.38 -12.73
CA ASP A 321 -16.29 -14.41 -13.76
C ASP A 321 -14.89 -15.03 -13.65
N THR A 322 -14.84 -16.25 -13.12
CA THR A 322 -13.58 -16.97 -12.85
C THR A 322 -12.84 -17.40 -14.11
N GLU A 323 -13.52 -17.50 -15.26
CA GLU A 323 -12.89 -17.87 -16.54
C GLU A 323 -12.14 -16.68 -17.16
N LYS A 324 -12.66 -15.46 -16.98
CA LYS A 324 -11.99 -14.22 -17.44
C LYS A 324 -10.96 -13.68 -16.44
N CYS A 325 -11.06 -14.05 -15.17
CA CYS A 325 -10.22 -13.51 -14.11
C CYS A 325 -8.79 -14.08 -14.19
N ILE A 326 -7.82 -13.24 -14.57
CA ILE A 326 -6.38 -13.59 -14.55
C ILE A 326 -5.74 -13.52 -13.16
N ARG A 327 -6.55 -13.29 -12.12
CA ARG A 327 -6.09 -13.10 -10.74
C ARG A 327 -5.02 -12.01 -10.65
N CYS A 328 -5.21 -10.87 -11.32
CA CYS A 328 -4.32 -9.71 -11.13
C CYS A 328 -4.54 -9.03 -9.78
N GLY A 329 -5.73 -9.19 -9.21
CA GLY A 329 -6.10 -8.66 -7.91
C GLY A 329 -6.44 -7.17 -7.86
N GLU A 330 -6.29 -6.40 -8.94
CA GLU A 330 -6.62 -4.95 -8.99
C GLU A 330 -8.00 -4.59 -8.40
N CYS A 331 -9.00 -5.46 -8.57
CA CYS A 331 -10.34 -5.30 -8.01
C CYS A 331 -10.38 -5.38 -6.49
N ILE A 332 -9.63 -6.33 -5.93
CA ILE A 332 -9.40 -6.41 -4.50
C ILE A 332 -8.60 -5.15 -4.13
N GLY A 333 -7.58 -4.78 -4.94
CA GLY A 333 -6.79 -3.51 -5.03
C GLY A 333 -7.48 -2.27 -4.50
N ILE A 334 -8.61 -2.02 -5.10
CA ILE A 334 -9.33 -0.76 -4.99
C ILE A 334 -10.56 -0.87 -4.07
N CYS A 335 -10.85 -2.05 -3.52
CA CYS A 335 -12.02 -2.27 -2.67
C CYS A 335 -11.82 -1.63 -1.29
N VAL A 336 -12.43 -0.47 -1.07
CA VAL A 336 -12.33 0.27 0.20
C VAL A 336 -12.98 -0.45 1.40
N CYS A 337 -13.74 -1.50 1.15
CA CYS A 337 -14.45 -2.28 2.17
C CYS A 337 -13.80 -3.64 2.47
N GLY A 338 -12.77 -4.04 1.71
CA GLY A 338 -12.18 -5.38 1.84
C GLY A 338 -13.14 -6.52 1.46
N CYS A 339 -14.11 -6.24 0.58
CA CYS A 339 -15.21 -7.15 0.25
C CYS A 339 -14.97 -8.04 -0.98
N ILE A 340 -13.87 -7.88 -1.72
CA ILE A 340 -13.54 -8.84 -2.78
C ILE A 340 -12.63 -9.91 -2.14
N PRO A 341 -13.04 -11.19 -2.09
CA PRO A 341 -12.22 -12.21 -1.49
C PRO A 341 -11.08 -12.59 -2.45
N VAL A 342 -9.96 -13.02 -1.87
CA VAL A 342 -8.78 -13.45 -2.64
C VAL A 342 -8.82 -14.93 -2.95
N ASP A 343 -9.43 -15.70 -2.06
CA ASP A 343 -9.71 -17.10 -2.28
C ASP A 343 -10.76 -17.24 -3.40
N PRO A 344 -10.42 -17.87 -4.55
CA PRO A 344 -11.37 -18.12 -5.62
C PRO A 344 -12.55 -18.99 -5.21
N ALA A 345 -12.41 -19.83 -4.18
CA ALA A 345 -13.50 -20.67 -3.68
C ALA A 345 -14.61 -19.84 -2.99
N LEU A 346 -14.29 -18.62 -2.54
CA LEU A 346 -15.26 -17.67 -1.98
C LEU A 346 -15.93 -16.80 -3.04
N LEU A 347 -15.44 -16.82 -4.29
CA LEU A 347 -16.09 -16.21 -5.44
C LEU A 347 -17.22 -17.15 -5.91
N GLN A 348 -18.32 -17.21 -5.15
CA GLN A 348 -19.49 -17.98 -5.55
C GLN A 348 -20.18 -17.33 -6.76
N SER A 349 -20.68 -18.19 -7.66
CA SER A 349 -21.51 -17.85 -8.81
C SER A 349 -22.71 -16.98 -8.40
N ALA A 350 -23.11 -16.06 -9.28
CA ALA A 350 -24.26 -15.17 -9.07
C ALA A 350 -25.46 -15.91 -8.48
N PRO A 351 -26.30 -15.25 -7.65
CA PRO A 351 -27.64 -15.75 -7.39
C PRO A 351 -28.32 -15.98 -8.74
N GLU A 352 -28.92 -17.16 -8.95
CA GLU A 352 -29.78 -17.35 -10.12
C GLU A 352 -30.83 -16.23 -10.12
N PRO A 353 -31.07 -15.56 -11.26
CA PRO A 353 -32.09 -14.52 -11.31
C PRO A 353 -33.39 -15.14 -10.88
N SER A 354 -34.02 -14.55 -9.86
CA SER A 354 -35.34 -14.95 -9.39
C SER A 354 -36.28 -15.07 -10.58
N GLU A 355 -36.74 -16.28 -10.88
CA GLU A 355 -37.79 -16.51 -11.87
C GLU A 355 -38.99 -15.64 -11.47
N GLN A 356 -39.39 -14.72 -12.39
CA GLN A 356 -40.60 -13.92 -12.26
C GLN A 356 -41.84 -14.75 -12.59
#